data_AF-A0A7C3ACR4-F1
#
_entry.id   AF-A0A7C3ACR4-F1
#
_cell.length_a   1.000
_cell.length_b   1.000
_cell.length_c   1.000
_cell.angle_alpha   90.00
_cell.angle_beta   90.00
_cell.angle_gamma   90.00
#
_symmetry.space_group_name_H-M   'P 1'
#
loop_
_entity.id
_entity.type
_entity.pdbx_description
1 polymer ?
#
loop_
_entity_poly.entity_id
_entity_poly.type
_entity_poly.pdbx_seq_one_letter_code
_entity_poly.pdbx_strand_id
1 'polypeptide(L)'
;MTKLLNEIKDDLDFIKSHTLQPGWYKILKIFLVIGFLLGYYFLFGILKTVLFFAVFFFLSFLVHLVYRSKTDKWRRSWLDFVVIEENNEIKAESIGKFYYSAIIINATLSLIISQVLG
;
A
#
# COMPACT_ATOMS: atom_id res chain seq x y z
N MET A 1 20.67 -19.16 -12.65
CA MET A 1 21.34 -17.94 -12.13
C MET A 1 21.21 -16.73 -13.06
N THR A 2 21.18 -16.90 -14.39
CA THR A 2 20.93 -15.83 -15.37
C THR A 2 19.56 -15.17 -15.23
N LYS A 3 18.52 -15.94 -14.90
CA LYS A 3 17.14 -15.43 -14.75
C LYS A 3 16.99 -14.43 -13.60
N LEU A 4 17.63 -14.68 -12.46
CA LEU A 4 17.60 -13.81 -11.27
C LEU A 4 18.33 -12.48 -11.52
N LEU A 5 19.48 -12.52 -12.20
CA LEU A 5 20.23 -11.31 -12.55
C LEU A 5 19.50 -10.46 -13.59
N ASN A 6 18.81 -11.09 -14.54
CA ASN A 6 17.99 -10.38 -15.51
C ASN A 6 16.76 -9.76 -14.84
N GLU A 7 16.08 -10.47 -13.94
CA GLU A 7 14.95 -9.92 -13.16
C GLU A 7 15.39 -8.73 -12.29
N ILE A 8 16.56 -8.80 -11.63
CA ILE A 8 17.11 -7.68 -10.85
C ILE A 8 17.43 -6.47 -11.75
N LYS A 9 17.96 -6.72 -12.95
CA LYS A 9 18.28 -5.66 -13.91
C LYS A 9 17.01 -5.00 -14.45
N ASP A 10 16.00 -5.79 -14.79
CA ASP A 10 14.71 -5.31 -15.28
C ASP A 10 13.99 -4.51 -14.18
N ASP A 11 14.01 -4.97 -12.93
CA ASP A 11 13.48 -4.24 -11.78
C ASP A 11 14.22 -2.90 -11.54
N LEU A 12 15.55 -2.89 -11.70
CA LEU A 12 16.36 -1.68 -11.54
C LEU A 12 16.10 -0.67 -12.66
N ASP A 13 16.02 -1.12 -13.92
CA ASP A 13 15.70 -0.27 -15.07
C ASP A 13 14.23 0.22 -15.01
N PHE A 14 13.32 -0.60 -14.45
CA PHE A 14 11.94 -0.21 -14.16
C PHE A 14 11.84 0.84 -13.05
N ILE A 15 12.53 0.68 -11.92
CA ILE A 15 12.58 1.68 -10.83
C ILE A 15 13.21 2.99 -11.32
N LYS A 16 14.24 2.90 -12.17
CA LYS A 16 14.94 4.05 -12.73
C LYS A 16 14.09 4.81 -13.76
N SER A 17 13.26 4.11 -14.53
CA SER A 17 12.30 4.70 -15.47
C SER A 17 11.03 5.21 -14.77
N HIS A 18 10.69 4.68 -13.58
CA HIS A 18 9.64 5.20 -12.70
C HIS A 18 10.08 6.46 -11.92
N THR A 19 10.41 7.52 -12.65
CA THR A 19 10.38 8.91 -12.14
C THR A 19 8.97 9.51 -12.23
N LEU A 20 7.92 8.68 -12.23
CA LEU A 20 6.52 9.09 -12.46
C LEU A 20 5.94 10.02 -11.39
N GLN A 21 6.64 10.25 -10.28
CA GLN A 21 6.13 11.09 -9.20
C GLN A 21 6.92 12.39 -9.09
N PRO A 22 6.35 13.54 -9.49
CA PRO A 22 6.96 14.84 -9.26
C PRO A 22 7.36 15.02 -7.80
N GLY A 23 8.53 15.61 -7.54
CA GLY A 23 9.05 15.79 -6.18
C GLY A 23 8.05 16.49 -5.25
N TRP A 24 7.30 17.47 -5.76
CA TRP A 24 6.25 18.16 -5.03
C TRP A 24 5.13 17.23 -4.56
N TYR A 25 4.77 16.21 -5.35
CA TYR A 25 3.71 15.27 -4.99
C TYR A 25 4.19 14.30 -3.89
N LYS A 26 5.49 13.99 -3.80
CA LYS A 26 6.06 13.25 -2.67
C LYS A 26 5.96 14.07 -1.37
N ILE A 27 6.30 15.36 -1.45
CA ILE A 27 6.22 16.29 -0.32
C ILE A 27 4.76 16.45 0.13
N LEU A 28 3.82 16.65 -0.81
CA LEU A 28 2.39 16.76 -0.50
C LEU A 28 1.86 15.54 0.24
N LYS A 29 2.24 14.32 -0.17
CA LYS A 29 1.84 13.09 0.54
C LYS A 29 2.29 13.09 1.99
N ILE A 30 3.52 13.54 2.27
CA ILE A 30 4.04 13.64 3.64
C ILE A 30 3.18 14.61 4.46
N PHE A 31 2.87 15.79 3.93
CA PHE A 31 2.02 16.77 4.61
C PHE A 31 0.60 16.26 4.83
N LEU A 32 0.01 15.54 3.88
CA LEU A 32 -1.30 14.91 4.04
C LEU A 32 -1.30 13.88 5.17
N VAL A 33 -0.28 13.02 5.22
CA VAL A 33 -0.14 12.01 6.28
C VAL A 33 0.06 12.67 7.64
N ILE A 34 1.03 13.59 7.75
CA ILE A 34 1.30 14.28 9.02
C ILE A 34 0.09 15.10 9.47
N GLY A 35 -0.55 15.84 8.56
CA GLY A 35 -1.73 16.62 8.85
C GLY A 35 -2.90 15.76 9.33
N PHE A 36 -3.13 14.61 8.68
CA PHE A 36 -4.13 13.64 9.14
C PHE A 36 -3.80 13.11 10.54
N LEU A 37 -2.54 12.71 10.80
CA LEU A 37 -2.13 12.15 12.09
C LEU A 37 -2.20 13.17 13.23
N LEU A 38 -1.69 14.38 13.01
CA LEU A 38 -1.75 15.45 14.00
C LEU A 38 -3.19 15.91 14.22
N GLY A 39 -3.98 16.04 13.16
CA GLY A 39 -5.40 16.39 13.24
C GLY A 39 -6.17 15.35 14.04
N TYR A 40 -5.96 14.06 13.75
CA TYR A 40 -6.59 12.97 14.48
C TYR A 40 -6.20 12.96 15.97
N TYR A 41 -4.90 13.11 16.24
CA TYR A 41 -4.38 13.23 17.60
C TYR A 41 -4.99 14.41 18.36
N PHE A 42 -5.09 15.58 17.73
CA PHE A 42 -5.63 16.78 18.35
C PHE A 42 -7.14 16.66 18.62
N LEU A 43 -7.90 16.02 17.72
CA LEU A 43 -9.35 15.86 17.85
C LEU A 43 -9.76 14.76 18.83
N PHE A 44 -9.03 13.64 18.87
CA PHE A 44 -9.45 12.44 19.59
C PHE A 44 -8.50 11.99 20.70
N GLY A 45 -7.32 12.62 20.81
CA GLY A 45 -6.34 12.34 21.85
C GLY A 45 -5.46 11.10 21.60
N ILE A 46 -4.49 10.90 22.50
CA ILE A 46 -3.47 9.85 22.34
C ILE A 46 -4.04 8.43 22.33
N LEU A 47 -5.03 8.14 23.19
CA LEU A 47 -5.58 6.79 23.34
C LEU A 47 -6.26 6.32 22.04
N LYS A 48 -7.13 7.17 21.49
CA LYS A 48 -7.81 6.92 20.21
C LYS A 48 -6.84 6.81 19.06
N THR A 49 -5.76 7.59 19.09
CA THR A 49 -4.69 7.55 18.08
C THR A 49 -3.93 6.22 18.10
N VAL A 50 -3.57 5.73 19.29
CA VAL A 50 -2.92 4.42 19.44
C VAL A 50 -3.85 3.30 18.98
N LEU A 51 -5.13 3.34 19.37
CA LEU A 51 -6.13 2.37 18.92
C LEU A 51 -6.31 2.38 17.40
N PHE A 52 -6.38 3.58 16.79
CA PHE A 52 -6.46 3.72 15.33
C PHE A 52 -5.29 3.00 14.64
N PHE A 53 -4.06 3.25 15.07
CA PHE A 53 -2.88 2.60 14.49
C PHE A 53 -2.88 1.08 14.70
N ALA A 54 -3.21 0.63 15.91
CA ALA A 54 -3.28 -0.79 16.22
C ALA A 54 -4.25 -1.53 15.29
N VAL A 55 -5.46 -0.99 15.12
CA VAL A 55 -6.48 -1.54 14.22
C VAL A 55 -6.03 -1.45 12.76
N PHE A 56 -5.50 -0.31 12.33
CA PHE A 56 -5.08 -0.09 10.95
C PHE A 56 -3.97 -1.05 10.51
N PHE A 57 -2.96 -1.26 11.35
CA PHE A 57 -1.88 -2.19 11.06
C PHE A 57 -2.35 -3.64 11.11
N PHE A 58 -3.22 -3.99 12.06
CA PHE A 58 -3.80 -5.32 12.13
C PHE A 58 -4.63 -5.66 10.88
N LEU A 59 -5.53 -4.77 10.46
CA LEU A 59 -6.32 -4.94 9.25
C LEU A 59 -5.44 -4.95 7.99
N SER A 60 -4.43 -4.07 7.90
CA SER A 60 -3.45 -4.09 6.80
C SER A 60 -2.74 -5.44 6.71
N PHE A 61 -2.36 -6.00 7.86
CA PHE A 61 -1.73 -7.30 7.94
C PHE A 61 -2.68 -8.42 7.49
N LEU A 62 -3.94 -8.41 7.91
CA LEU A 62 -4.93 -9.38 7.43
C LEU A 62 -5.14 -9.29 5.92
N VAL A 63 -5.29 -8.09 5.37
CA VAL A 63 -5.40 -7.88 3.91
C VAL A 63 -4.17 -8.44 3.21
N HIS A 64 -2.98 -8.20 3.75
CA HIS A 64 -1.73 -8.72 3.22
C HIS A 64 -1.69 -10.26 3.24
N LEU A 65 -2.14 -10.90 4.32
CA LEU A 65 -2.23 -12.37 4.41
C LEU A 65 -3.26 -12.96 3.43
N VAL A 66 -4.43 -12.33 3.29
CA VAL A 66 -5.47 -12.76 2.35
C VAL A 66 -4.97 -12.65 0.92
N TYR A 67 -4.38 -11.51 0.55
CA TYR A 67 -3.76 -11.31 -0.74
C TYR A 67 -2.70 -12.39 -1.03
N ARG A 68 -1.84 -12.66 -0.04
CA ARG A 68 -0.81 -13.68 -0.14
C ARG A 68 -1.38 -15.08 -0.35
N SER A 69 -2.41 -15.46 0.41
CA SER A 69 -3.07 -16.77 0.28
C SER A 69 -3.74 -16.98 -1.09
N LYS A 70 -4.06 -15.90 -1.81
CA LYS A 70 -4.71 -15.97 -3.13
C LYS A 70 -3.74 -15.91 -4.30
N THR A 71 -2.51 -15.44 -4.09
CA THR A 71 -1.56 -15.16 -5.18
C THR A 71 -0.36 -16.10 -5.23
N ASP A 72 -0.13 -16.96 -4.23
CA ASP A 72 0.99 -17.92 -4.09
C ASP A 72 2.40 -17.37 -4.41
N LYS A 73 2.52 -16.04 -4.49
CA LYS A 73 3.72 -15.31 -4.91
C LYS A 73 4.24 -14.51 -3.72
N TRP A 74 5.46 -14.81 -3.33
CA TRP A 74 6.29 -14.02 -2.39
C TRP A 74 6.76 -12.69 -3.00
N ARG A 75 5.98 -12.00 -3.84
CA ARG A 75 6.44 -10.74 -4.43
C ARG A 75 6.69 -9.70 -3.33
N ARG A 76 7.93 -9.20 -3.31
CA ARG A 76 8.59 -8.44 -2.22
C ARG A 76 8.39 -6.93 -2.29
N SER A 77 7.57 -6.42 -3.20
CA SER A 77 7.29 -4.98 -3.27
C SER A 77 5.81 -4.74 -3.51
N TRP A 78 5.27 -3.78 -2.78
CA TRP A 78 3.91 -3.26 -2.95
C TRP A 78 3.74 -2.48 -4.27
N LEU A 79 4.69 -2.56 -5.20
CA LEU A 79 4.69 -1.86 -6.49
C LEU A 79 3.96 -2.69 -7.56
N ASP A 80 2.64 -2.70 -7.39
CA ASP A 80 1.60 -2.38 -8.39
C ASP A 80 1.45 -3.10 -9.74
N PHE A 81 2.09 -4.25 -10.00
CA PHE A 81 1.80 -4.99 -11.25
C PHE A 81 1.58 -6.49 -11.04
N VAL A 82 0.37 -6.97 -11.39
CA VAL A 82 0.20 -8.38 -11.76
C VAL A 82 0.56 -8.50 -13.23
N VAL A 83 1.46 -9.45 -13.51
CA VAL A 83 1.75 -9.84 -14.87
C VAL A 83 0.78 -10.95 -15.24
N ILE A 84 -0.13 -10.67 -16.18
CA ILE A 84 -1.12 -11.61 -16.71
C ILE A 84 -0.73 -11.94 -18.14
N GLU A 85 -0.69 -13.23 -18.47
CA GLU A 85 -0.47 -13.70 -19.84
C GLU A 85 -1.85 -13.81 -20.51
N GLU A 86 -2.10 -12.95 -21.50
CA GLU A 86 -3.35 -12.90 -22.23
C GLU A 86 -3.01 -12.93 -23.73
N ASN A 87 -3.47 -13.95 -24.46
CA ASN A 87 -3.20 -14.15 -25.89
C ASN A 87 -1.70 -14.21 -26.26
N ASN A 88 -0.87 -14.94 -25.50
CA ASN A 88 0.60 -15.02 -25.66
C ASN A 88 1.34 -13.67 -25.53
N GLU A 89 0.67 -12.62 -25.03
CA GLU A 89 1.28 -11.34 -24.70
C GLU A 89 1.33 -11.15 -23.18
N ILE A 90 2.48 -10.73 -22.68
CA ILE A 90 2.70 -10.42 -21.27
C ILE A 90 2.16 -9.01 -21.01
N LYS A 91 0.97 -8.91 -20.39
CA LYS A 91 0.37 -7.62 -20.03
C LYS A 91 0.60 -7.32 -18.54
N ALA A 92 1.14 -6.14 -18.26
CA ALA A 92 1.25 -5.62 -16.91
C ALA A 92 -0.07 -4.91 -16.55
N GLU A 93 -0.85 -5.49 -15.64
CA GLU A 93 -2.09 -4.88 -15.16
C GLU A 93 -1.84 -4.18 -13.81
N SER A 94 -2.23 -2.91 -13.72
CA SER A 94 -2.02 -2.11 -12.51
C SER A 94 -3.01 -2.53 -11.41
N ILE A 95 -2.48 -2.95 -10.25
CA ILE A 95 -3.31 -3.31 -9.07
C ILE A 95 -3.82 -2.06 -8.34
N GLY A 96 -3.28 -0.88 -8.67
CA GLY A 96 -3.44 0.35 -7.90
C GLY A 96 -4.87 0.66 -7.46
N LYS A 97 -5.88 0.45 -8.32
CA LYS A 97 -7.29 0.72 -7.96
C LYS A 97 -7.76 -0.09 -6.75
N PHE A 98 -7.51 -1.40 -6.74
CA PHE A 98 -7.88 -2.26 -5.62
C PHE A 98 -7.11 -1.86 -4.35
N TYR A 99 -5.82 -1.55 -4.50
CA TYR A 99 -4.98 -1.18 -3.36
C TYR A 99 -5.41 0.14 -2.71
N TYR A 100 -5.65 1.19 -3.48
CA TYR A 100 -6.16 2.45 -2.96
C TYR A 100 -7.53 2.28 -2.29
N SER A 101 -8.43 1.50 -2.90
CA SER A 101 -9.72 1.18 -2.29
C SER A 101 -9.56 0.41 -0.97
N ALA A 102 -8.67 -0.59 -0.90
CA ALA A 102 -8.41 -1.36 0.31
C ALA A 102 -7.82 -0.49 1.42
N ILE A 103 -6.89 0.42 1.11
CA ILE A 103 -6.36 1.38 2.08
C ILE A 103 -7.45 2.31 2.61
N ILE A 104 -8.28 2.86 1.73
CA ILE A 104 -9.36 3.78 2.12
C ILE A 104 -10.34 3.06 3.05
N ILE A 105 -10.81 1.87 2.67
CA ILE A 105 -11.69 1.04 3.50
C ILE A 105 -11.03 0.73 4.84
N ASN A 106 -9.75 0.36 4.83
CA ASN A 106 -9.01 0.07 6.05
C ASN A 106 -8.91 1.30 6.98
N ALA A 107 -8.57 2.46 6.43
CA ALA A 107 -8.50 3.71 7.19
C ALA A 107 -9.87 4.09 7.79
N THR A 108 -10.95 3.97 7.01
CA THR A 108 -12.32 4.22 7.49
C THR A 108 -12.73 3.26 8.60
N LEU A 109 -12.49 1.96 8.44
CA LEU A 109 -12.80 0.97 9.47
C LEU A 109 -11.98 1.21 10.74
N SER A 110 -10.69 1.53 10.60
CA SER A 110 -9.82 1.83 11.73
C SER A 110 -10.28 3.06 12.50
N LEU A 111 -10.75 4.08 11.78
CA LEU A 111 -11.37 5.26 12.39
C LEU A 111 -12.62 4.85 13.17
N ILE A 112 -13.58 4.16 12.55
CA ILE A 112 -14.82 3.76 13.23
C ILE A 112 -14.53 2.90 14.47
N ILE A 113 -13.70 1.88 14.33
CA ILE A 113 -13.40 0.93 15.41
C ILE A 113 -12.69 1.62 16.58
N SER A 114 -11.71 2.49 16.30
CA SER A 114 -11.03 3.23 17.38
C SER A 114 -11.97 4.21 18.10
N GLN A 115 -12.99 4.75 17.41
CA GLN A 115 -14.02 5.55 18.06
C GLN A 115 -14.96 4.72 18.93
N VAL A 116 -15.27 3.48 18.56
CA VAL A 116 -16.15 2.58 19.34
C VAL A 116 -15.44 1.93 20.53
N LEU A 117 -14.15 1.59 20.40
CA LEU A 117 -13.39 0.81 21.39
C LEU A 117 -12.74 1.64 22.52
N GLY A 118 -12.70 2.96 22.41
CA GLY A 118 -12.11 3.85 23.42
C GLY A 118 -13.10 4.90 23.89
#